data_AF-A0A6P0GAN0-F1
#
_entry.id   AF-A0A6P0GAN0-F1
#
_cell.length_a   1.000
_cell.length_b   1.000
_cell.length_c   1.000
_cell.angle_alpha   90.00
_cell.angle_beta   90.00
_cell.angle_gamma   90.00
#
_symmetry.space_group_name_H-M   'P 1'
#
loop_
_entity.id
_entity.type
_entity.pdbx_description
1 polymer ?
#
loop_
_entity_poly.entity_id
_entity_poly.type
_entity_poly.pdbx_seq_one_letter_code
_entity_poly.pdbx_strand_id
1 'polypeptide(L)' 'MSEPQRPLLRVVKGEPTAEELATLIVVVAALSQRRPRRRPVPVAAWASNADTHRRPLQPGPGGWRASGRFA' A
#
# COMPACT_ATOMS: atom_id res chain seq x y z
N MET A 1 11.98 15.13 -34.39
CA MET A 1 12.18 16.18 -33.36
C MET A 1 11.87 15.52 -32.02
N SER A 2 12.84 15.43 -31.11
CA SER A 2 12.61 14.84 -29.79
C SER A 2 11.79 15.81 -28.93
N GLU A 3 10.67 15.33 -28.40
CA GLU A 3 9.87 16.05 -27.40
C GLU A 3 10.72 16.32 -26.14
N PRO A 4 10.66 17.53 -25.55
CA PRO A 4 11.39 17.84 -24.33
C PRO A 4 10.77 17.05 -23.16
N GLN A 5 11.51 16.06 -22.66
CA GLN A 5 11.09 15.27 -21.51
C GLN A 5 11.03 16.15 -20.25
N ARG A 6 9.87 16.19 -19.59
CA ARG A 6 9.72 16.94 -18.33
C ARG A 6 10.63 16.36 -17.25
N PRO A 7 11.40 17.20 -16.54
CA PRO A 7 12.28 16.75 -15.48
C PRO A 7 11.50 16.22 -14.28
N LEU A 8 12.01 15.16 -13.64
CA LEU A 8 11.46 14.57 -12.42
C LEU A 8 11.49 15.54 -11.22
N LEU A 9 12.52 16.38 -11.13
CA LEU A 9 12.68 17.38 -10.06
C LEU A 9 13.38 18.62 -10.60
N ARG A 10 13.06 19.80 -10.06
CA ARG A 10 13.70 21.08 -10.41
C ARG A 10 13.99 21.90 -9.16
N VAL A 11 15.24 22.32 -9.00
CA VAL A 11 15.64 23.27 -7.96
C VAL A 11 15.26 24.68 -8.44
N VAL A 12 14.35 25.33 -7.72
CA VAL A 12 13.87 26.69 -8.08
C VAL A 12 14.69 27.77 -7.36
N LYS A 13 15.30 27.43 -6.21
CA LYS A 13 16.09 28.35 -5.39
C LYS A 13 17.11 27.57 -4.56
N GLY A 14 18.28 28.18 -4.33
CA GLY A 14 19.39 27.62 -3.54
C GLY A 14 20.37 26.80 -4.38
N GLU A 15 21.54 26.54 -3.83
CA GLU A 15 22.56 25.66 -4.42
C GLU A 15 22.79 24.47 -3.47
N PRO A 16 22.00 23.38 -3.60
CA PRO A 16 22.20 22.20 -2.77
C PRO A 16 23.53 21.54 -3.12
N THR A 17 24.16 20.95 -2.11
CA THR A 17 25.33 20.10 -2.34
C THR A 17 24.92 18.84 -3.13
N ALA A 18 25.92 18.13 -3.67
CA ALA A 18 25.67 16.88 -4.39
C ALA A 18 24.98 15.84 -3.49
N GLU A 19 25.39 15.78 -2.22
CA GLU A 19 24.84 14.89 -1.20
C GLU A 19 23.38 15.22 -0.87
N GLU A 20 23.04 16.51 -0.71
CA GLU A 20 21.68 16.95 -0.44
C GLU A 20 20.74 16.63 -1.62
N LEU A 21 21.20 16.90 -2.84
CA LEU A 21 20.43 16.60 -4.04
C LEU A 21 20.21 15.09 -4.20
N ALA A 22 21.24 14.28 -3.98
CA ALA A 22 21.14 12.83 -4.00
C ALA A 22 20.13 12.31 -2.97
N THR A 23 20.16 12.86 -1.76
CA THR A 23 19.22 12.51 -0.69
C THR A 23 17.77 12.80 -1.09
N LEU A 24 17.51 13.97 -1.67
CA LEU A 24 16.17 14.31 -2.16
C LEU A 24 15.70 13.36 -3.27
N ILE A 25 16.57 13.00 -4.21
CA ILE A 25 16.25 12.04 -5.28
C ILE A 25 15.88 10.68 -4.68
N VAL A 26 16.65 10.18 -3.72
CA VAL A 26 16.39 8.89 -3.06
C VAL A 26 15.04 8.90 -2.34
N VAL A 27 14.73 9.97 -1.59
CA VAL A 27 13.45 10.10 -0.89
C VAL A 27 12.28 10.12 -1.87
N VAL A 28 12.36 10.92 -2.94
CA VAL A 28 11.30 11.03 -3.94
C VAL A 28 11.11 9.71 -4.68
N ALA A 29 12.20 9.02 -5.04
CA ALA A 29 12.13 7.69 -5.63
C ALA A 29 11.46 6.69 -4.69
N ALA A 30 11.80 6.69 -3.40
CA ALA A 30 11.21 5.82 -2.39
C ALA A 30 9.70 6.08 -2.19
N LEU A 31 9.28 7.34 -2.17
CA LEU A 31 7.87 7.72 -2.05
C LEU A 31 7.06 7.41 -3.32
N SER A 32 7.70 7.48 -4.49
CA SER A 32 7.08 7.15 -5.78
C SER A 32 6.90 5.65 -5.99
N GLN A 33 7.62 4.81 -5.23
CA GLN A 33 7.46 3.36 -5.32
C GLN A 33 6.06 2.94 -4.85
N ARG A 34 5.28 2.42 -5.80
CA ARG A 34 3.98 1.84 -5.50
C ARG A 34 4.18 0.56 -4.71
N ARG A 35 3.86 0.57 -3.41
CA ARG A 35 3.90 -0.65 -2.60
C ARG A 35 2.94 -1.68 -3.21
N PRO A 36 3.38 -2.93 -3.45
CA PRO A 36 2.47 -3.97 -3.87
C PRO A 36 1.40 -4.13 -2.81
N ARG A 37 0.13 -4.11 -3.22
CA ARG A 37 -0.98 -4.45 -2.32
C ARG A 37 -0.79 -5.91 -1.92
N ARG A 38 -0.31 -6.15 -0.70
CA ARG A 38 -0.26 -7.49 -0.14
C ARG A 38 -1.70 -7.92 0.13
N ARG A 39 -2.23 -8.83 -0.68
CA ARG A 39 -3.47 -9.51 -0.34
C ARG A 39 -3.21 -10.28 0.95
N PRO A 40 -4.05 -10.14 1.99
CA PRO A 40 -3.96 -11.00 3.15
C PRO A 40 -3.99 -12.46 2.67
N VAL A 41 -3.05 -13.27 3.16
CA VAL A 41 -3.10 -14.72 2.89
C VAL A 41 -4.42 -15.22 3.46
N PRO A 42 -5.30 -15.85 2.66
CA PRO A 42 -6.52 -16.42 3.19
C PRO A 42 -6.15 -17.46 4.25
N VAL A 43 -6.52 -17.21 5.50
CA VAL A 43 -6.45 -18.24 6.54
C VAL A 43 -7.63 -19.17 6.35
N ALA A 44 -7.39 -20.47 6.48
CA ALA A 44 -8.49 -21.43 6.59
C ALA A 44 -9.36 -20.98 7.76
N ALA A 45 -10.68 -21.07 7.60
CA ALA A 45 -11.55 -20.42 8.57
C ALA A 45 -11.47 -21.00 9.99
N TRP A 46 -11.12 -22.28 10.12
CA TRP A 46 -10.85 -22.92 11.42
C TRP A 46 -9.61 -22.34 12.11
N ALA A 47 -8.68 -21.75 11.36
CA ALA A 47 -7.47 -21.10 11.86
C ALA A 47 -7.63 -19.57 12.01
N SER A 48 -8.84 -19.03 11.79
CA SER A 48 -9.11 -17.61 11.94
C SER A 48 -9.48 -17.28 13.37
N ASN A 49 -8.87 -16.23 13.94
CA ASN A 49 -9.29 -15.64 15.22
C ASN A 49 -10.43 -14.61 15.05
N ALA A 50 -11.02 -14.53 13.85
CA ALA A 50 -12.08 -13.56 13.57
C ALA A 50 -13.30 -13.76 14.48
N ASP A 51 -13.54 -14.98 14.96
CA ASP A 51 -14.65 -15.31 15.86
C ASP A 51 -14.39 -14.81 17.29
N THR A 52 -13.13 -14.54 17.70
CA THR A 52 -12.80 -13.95 19.03
C THR A 52 -13.25 -12.49 19.14
N HIS A 53 -13.54 -11.83 18.01
CA HIS A 53 -14.00 -10.44 17.96
C HIS A 53 -15.33 -10.36 17.23
N ARG A 54 -16.39 -9.94 17.94
CA ARG A 54 -17.70 -9.74 17.32
C ARG A 54 -17.60 -8.74 16.16
N ARG A 55 -17.88 -9.20 14.94
CA ARG A 55 -17.89 -8.38 13.73
C ARG A 55 -19.24 -8.48 13.02
N PRO A 56 -19.74 -7.40 12.40
CA PRO A 56 -20.96 -7.48 11.62
C PRO A 56 -20.83 -8.50 10.49
N LEU A 57 -21.85 -9.35 10.35
CA LEU A 57 -22.00 -10.26 9.21
C LEU A 57 -22.05 -9.44 7.93
N GLN A 58 -21.17 -9.76 6.97
CA GLN A 58 -21.10 -9.07 5.70
C GLN A 58 -22.01 -9.76 4.68
N PRO A 59 -22.87 -9.01 3.95
CA PRO A 59 -23.65 -9.59 2.86
C PRO A 59 -22.72 -9.98 1.71
N GLY A 60 -23.01 -11.11 1.06
CA GLY A 60 -22.28 -11.58 -0.11
C GLY A 60 -21.86 -13.05 -0.04
N PRO A 61 -21.11 -13.52 -1.05
CA PRO A 61 -20.67 -14.92 -1.14
C PRO A 61 -19.92 -15.35 0.14
N GLY A 62 -20.42 -16.39 0.80
CA GLY A 62 -19.85 -16.91 2.05
C GLY A 62 -20.44 -16.32 3.35
N GLY A 63 -21.23 -15.24 3.28
CA GLY A 63 -21.86 -14.61 4.46
C GLY A 63 -22.81 -15.53 5.23
N TRP A 64 -23.62 -16.32 4.52
CA TRP A 64 -24.49 -17.34 5.12
C TRP A 64 -23.73 -18.47 5.83
N ARG A 65 -22.53 -18.84 5.36
CA ARG A 65 -21.70 -19.86 6.03
C ARG A 65 -21.01 -19.28 7.26
N ALA A 66 -20.84 -17.96 7.33
CA ALA A 66 -20.25 -17.29 8.48
C ALA A 66 -21.24 -17.15 9.66
N SER A 67 -22.56 -17.17 9.43
CA SER A 67 -23.55 -17.05 10.51
C SER A 67 -23.63 -18.27 11.43
N GLY A 68 -23.11 -19.42 11.02
CA GLY A 68 -23.09 -20.66 11.80
C GLY A 68 -21.72 -21.03 12.37
N ARG A 69 -20.71 -20.17 12.21
CA ARG A 69 -19.44 -20.32 12.92
C ARG A 69 -19.63 -19.85 14.35
N PHE A 70 -19.07 -20.60 15.29
CA PHE A 70 -19.31 -20.41 16.72
C PHE A 70 -19.03 -18.97 17.14
N ALA A 71 -19.94 -18.43 17.96
CA ALA A 71 -19.85 -17.10 18.56
C ALA A 71 -18.71 -16.99 19.56
#